data_AF-A0A6C0KYF5-F1
#
_entry.id   AF-A0A6C0KYF5-F1
#
_cell.length_a   1.000
_cell.length_b   1.000
_cell.length_c   1.000
_cell.angle_alpha   90.00
_cell.angle_beta   90.00
_cell.angle_gamma   90.00
#
_symmetry.space_group_name_H-M   'P 1'
#
loop_
_entity.id
_entity.type
_entity.pdbx_description
1 polymer ?
#
loop_
_entity_poly.entity_id
_entity_poly.type
_entity_poly.pdbx_seq_one_letter_code
_entity_poly.pdbx_strand_id
1 'polypeptide(L)'
;MSFTQTYSRSHLQTLSGRPKRDAIKYYIDAEITDNLLRAARQGKTSYFHVEDSTMTYSRMYSVTLTRDDILDALHVKFPECTISYQENWVDTKVGVRELKKGLMIDWS
;
A
#
# COMPACT_ATOMS: atom_id res chain seq x y z
N MET A 1 -22.93 -39.01 8.79
CA MET A 1 -22.77 -38.12 9.96
C MET A 1 -22.25 -36.78 9.44
N SER A 2 -23.02 -35.70 9.61
CA SER A 2 -22.62 -34.36 9.17
C SER A 2 -21.96 -33.64 10.35
N PHE A 3 -20.69 -33.26 10.22
CA PHE A 3 -20.03 -32.40 11.19
C PHE A 3 -20.43 -30.96 10.93
N THR A 4 -21.38 -30.43 11.70
CA THR A 4 -21.73 -29.01 11.65
C THR A 4 -20.66 -28.20 12.37
N GLN A 5 -19.63 -27.79 11.64
CA GLN A 5 -18.56 -26.96 12.18
C GLN A 5 -19.13 -25.57 12.47
N THR A 6 -19.23 -25.20 13.75
CA THR A 6 -19.81 -23.93 14.19
C THR A 6 -18.68 -22.91 14.31
N TYR A 7 -18.64 -21.93 13.41
CA TYR A 7 -17.65 -20.86 13.45
C TYR A 7 -18.09 -19.75 14.41
N SER A 8 -17.14 -19.19 15.17
CA SER A 8 -17.43 -18.05 16.05
C SER A 8 -17.73 -16.78 15.24
N ARG A 9 -18.57 -15.89 15.80
CA ARG A 9 -18.90 -14.61 15.16
C ARG A 9 -17.66 -13.75 14.91
N SER A 10 -16.69 -13.77 15.83
CA SER A 10 -15.40 -13.09 15.65
C SER A 10 -14.59 -13.68 14.49
N HIS A 11 -14.60 -15.01 14.33
CA HIS A 11 -13.98 -15.67 13.18
C HIS A 11 -14.64 -15.22 11.86
N LEU A 12 -15.98 -15.20 11.79
CA LEU A 12 -16.70 -14.73 10.61
C LEU A 12 -16.45 -13.24 10.30
N GLN A 13 -16.29 -12.40 11.32
CA GLN A 13 -15.93 -10.98 11.15
C GLN A 13 -14.47 -10.78 10.71
N THR A 14 -13.55 -11.64 11.12
CA THR A 14 -12.18 -11.63 10.58
C THR A 14 -12.13 -12.04 9.11
N LEU A 15 -13.06 -12.89 8.65
CA LEU A 15 -13.15 -13.29 7.24
C LEU A 15 -13.59 -12.13 6.34
N SER A 16 -14.43 -11.19 6.80
CA SER A 16 -14.80 -10.02 5.99
C SER A 16 -13.63 -9.03 5.77
N GLY A 17 -12.65 -9.01 6.67
CA GLY A 17 -11.44 -8.18 6.54
C GLY A 17 -10.30 -8.83 5.74
N ARG A 18 -10.34 -10.15 5.55
CA ARG A 18 -9.30 -10.90 4.80
C ARG A 18 -9.15 -10.45 3.34
N PRO A 19 -10.23 -10.34 2.53
CA PRO A 19 -10.10 -9.93 1.14
C PRO A 19 -9.41 -8.57 1.00
N LYS A 20 -9.69 -7.64 1.92
CA LYS A 20 -9.06 -6.32 1.91
C LYS A 20 -7.57 -6.40 2.24
N ARG A 21 -7.20 -7.13 3.29
CA ARG A 21 -5.79 -7.33 3.67
C ARG A 21 -4.99 -8.05 2.57
N ASP A 22 -5.58 -9.07 1.97
CA ASP A 22 -4.94 -9.84 0.90
C ASP A 22 -4.78 -8.97 -0.37
N ALA A 23 -5.78 -8.14 -0.71
CA ALA A 23 -5.68 -7.18 -1.80
C ALA A 23 -4.60 -6.11 -1.54
N ILE A 24 -4.53 -5.54 -0.33
CA ILE A 24 -3.48 -4.58 0.04
C ILE A 24 -2.10 -5.23 -0.08
N LYS A 25 -1.93 -6.44 0.45
CA LYS A 25 -0.67 -7.18 0.39
C LYS A 25 -0.26 -7.44 -1.06
N TYR A 26 -1.17 -7.94 -1.88
CA TYR A 26 -0.92 -8.18 -3.30
C TYR A 26 -0.50 -6.90 -4.01
N TYR A 27 -1.21 -5.79 -3.79
CA TYR A 27 -0.90 -4.50 -4.41
C TYR A 27 0.49 -3.99 -4.01
N ILE A 28 0.84 -4.05 -2.72
CA ILE A 28 2.17 -3.65 -2.24
C ILE A 28 3.26 -4.55 -2.82
N ASP A 29 3.06 -5.86 -2.82
CA ASP A 29 4.05 -6.83 -3.30
C ASP A 29 4.26 -6.71 -4.83
N ALA A 30 3.19 -6.54 -5.61
CA ALA A 30 3.24 -6.51 -7.07
C ALA A 30 3.67 -5.14 -7.65
N GLU A 31 3.12 -4.05 -7.14
CA GLU A 31 3.24 -2.73 -7.79
C GLU A 31 4.30 -1.83 -7.13
N ILE A 32 4.41 -1.92 -5.81
CA ILE A 32 5.18 -0.94 -5.02
C ILE A 32 6.57 -1.49 -4.64
N THR A 33 6.66 -2.76 -4.24
CA THR A 33 7.85 -3.32 -3.57
C THR A 33 9.11 -3.25 -4.44
N ASP A 34 9.06 -3.66 -5.70
CA ASP A 34 10.25 -3.66 -6.56
C ASP A 34 10.79 -2.26 -6.83
N ASN A 35 9.88 -1.31 -7.08
CA ASN A 35 10.26 0.08 -7.30
C ASN A 35 10.83 0.71 -6.01
N LEU A 36 10.25 0.38 -4.85
CA LEU A 36 10.75 0.80 -3.54
C LEU A 36 12.14 0.25 -3.26
N LEU A 37 12.37 -1.05 -3.44
CA LEU A 37 13.67 -1.67 -3.21
C LEU A 37 14.74 -1.10 -4.14
N ARG A 38 14.39 -0.79 -5.40
CA ARG A 38 15.32 -0.16 -6.34
C ARG A 38 15.70 1.25 -5.89
N ALA A 39 14.74 2.01 -5.39
CA ALA A 39 14.99 3.35 -4.84
C ALA A 39 15.86 3.31 -3.58
N ALA A 40 15.55 2.41 -2.65
CA ALA A 40 16.30 2.21 -1.41
C ALA A 40 17.78 1.93 -1.69
N ARG A 41 18.06 1.03 -2.64
CA ARG A 41 19.43 0.68 -3.05
C ARG A 41 20.25 1.86 -3.58
N GLN A 42 19.59 2.92 -4.05
CA GLN A 42 20.26 4.12 -4.56
C GLN A 42 20.43 5.20 -3.50
N GLY A 43 19.95 4.97 -2.26
CA GLY A 43 19.93 5.99 -1.20
C GLY A 43 19.09 7.22 -1.56
N LYS A 44 18.07 7.03 -2.41
CA LYS A 44 17.23 8.14 -2.89
C LYS A 44 15.84 8.06 -2.28
N THR A 45 15.39 9.19 -1.75
CA THR A 45 13.98 9.42 -1.46
C THR A 45 13.15 9.21 -2.72
N SER A 46 12.05 8.47 -2.61
CA SER A 46 11.17 8.19 -3.75
C SER A 46 9.75 8.63 -3.48
N TYR A 47 9.10 9.05 -4.57
CA TYR A 47 7.74 9.53 -4.59
C TYR A 47 6.90 8.56 -5.42
N PHE A 48 5.90 7.97 -4.79
CA PHE A 48 4.96 7.05 -5.41
C PHE A 48 3.59 7.70 -5.46
N HIS A 49 3.11 7.95 -6.67
CA HIS A 49 1.73 8.36 -6.84
C HIS A 49 0.83 7.15 -6.55
N VAL A 50 -0.08 7.31 -5.60
CA VAL A 50 -1.06 6.29 -5.23
C VAL A 50 -2.43 6.94 -5.33
N GLU A 51 -3.26 6.37 -6.19
CA GLU A 51 -4.67 6.73 -6.31
C GLU A 51 -5.51 5.68 -5.61
N ASP A 52 -6.67 6.12 -5.10
CA ASP A 52 -7.65 5.19 -4.58
C ASP A 52 -8.05 4.24 -5.71
N SER A 53 -7.87 2.95 -5.49
CA SER A 53 -8.11 1.92 -6.50
C SER A 53 -9.17 0.95 -6.01
N THR A 54 -10.12 0.64 -6.88
CA THR A 54 -11.07 -0.45 -6.61
C THR A 54 -10.54 -1.71 -7.26
N MET A 55 -10.07 -2.64 -6.43
CA MET A 55 -9.66 -3.96 -6.88
C MET A 55 -10.83 -4.94 -6.78
N THR A 56 -11.16 -5.55 -7.91
CA THR A 56 -12.12 -6.67 -7.95
C THR A 56 -11.37 -7.96 -7.60
N TYR A 57 -11.55 -8.44 -6.37
CA TYR A 57 -10.93 -9.68 -5.89
C TYR A 57 -11.66 -10.91 -6.43
N SER A 58 -12.98 -10.83 -6.60
CA SER A 58 -13.79 -11.88 -7.24
C SER A 58 -15.07 -11.31 -7.82
N ARG A 59 -15.82 -12.10 -8.61
CA ARG A 59 -17.10 -11.69 -9.21
C ARG A 59 -18.15 -11.19 -8.20
N MET A 60 -17.99 -11.47 -6.90
CA MET A 60 -18.92 -11.05 -5.84
C MET A 60 -18.32 -10.06 -4.84
N TYR A 61 -17.01 -9.78 -4.91
CA TYR A 61 -16.33 -8.93 -3.93
C TYR A 61 -15.36 -7.97 -4.61
N SER A 62 -15.70 -6.69 -4.51
CA SER A 62 -14.82 -5.57 -4.82
C SER A 62 -14.34 -4.95 -3.52
N VAL A 63 -13.06 -4.65 -3.46
CA VAL A 63 -12.41 -3.97 -2.34
C VAL A 63 -11.89 -2.65 -2.84
N THR A 64 -12.25 -1.57 -2.17
CA THR A 64 -11.61 -0.27 -2.36
C THR A 64 -10.37 -0.22 -1.48
N LEU A 65 -9.22 -0.01 -2.12
CA LEU A 65 -7.95 0.30 -1.48
C LEU A 65 -7.81 1.81 -1.44
N THR A 66 -7.83 2.38 -0.24
CA THR A 66 -7.55 3.80 -0.08
C THR A 66 -6.05 4.02 0.03
N ARG A 67 -5.62 5.25 -0.25
CA ARG A 67 -4.25 5.68 0.04
C ARG A 67 -3.82 5.37 1.48
N ASP A 68 -4.72 5.60 2.45
CA ASP A 68 -4.40 5.42 3.87
C ASP A 68 -4.22 3.93 4.21
N ASP A 69 -4.97 3.02 3.59
CA ASP A 69 -4.74 1.56 3.73
C ASP A 69 -3.34 1.15 3.25
N ILE A 70 -2.86 1.78 2.18
CA ILE A 70 -1.54 1.51 1.60
C ILE A 70 -0.44 2.11 2.48
N LEU A 71 -0.63 3.32 3.02
CA LEU A 71 0.27 3.93 4.01
C LEU A 71 0.44 3.03 5.23
N ASP A 72 -0.66 2.60 5.84
CA ASP A 72 -0.64 1.77 7.04
C ASP A 72 0.09 0.45 6.77
N ALA A 73 -0.18 -0.20 5.65
CA ALA A 73 0.46 -1.46 5.31
C ALA A 73 1.96 -1.29 4.96
N LEU A 74 2.36 -0.15 4.40
CA LEU A 74 3.77 0.16 4.20
C LEU A 74 4.50 0.42 5.52
N HIS A 75 3.88 1.12 6.48
CA HIS A 75 4.44 1.26 7.83
C HIS A 75 4.62 -0.08 8.55
N VAL A 76 3.67 -1.02 8.36
CA VAL A 76 3.81 -2.38 8.90
C VAL A 76 4.94 -3.15 8.21
N LYS A 77 5.11 -2.98 6.89
CA LYS A 77 6.12 -3.71 6.11
C LYS A 77 7.54 -3.15 6.29
N PHE A 78 7.66 -1.84 6.45
CA PHE A 78 8.93 -1.12 6.58
C PHE A 78 8.91 -0.21 7.82
N PRO A 79 8.90 -0.79 9.04
CA PRO A 79 8.73 -0.04 10.28
C PRO A 79 9.85 0.96 10.57
N GLU A 80 11.05 0.71 10.05
CA GLU A 80 12.22 1.57 10.22
C GLU A 80 12.26 2.75 9.24
N CYS A 81 11.34 2.81 8.27
CA CYS A 81 11.34 3.85 7.23
C CYS A 81 10.40 5.00 7.58
N THR A 82 10.80 6.22 7.20
CA THR A 82 9.91 7.37 7.29
C THR A 82 9.04 7.42 6.05
N ILE A 83 7.77 7.05 6.22
CA ILE A 83 6.77 7.00 5.17
C ILE A 83 5.72 8.08 5.44
N SER A 84 5.46 8.94 4.47
CA SER A 84 4.41 9.95 4.60
C SER A 84 3.86 10.36 3.24
N TYR A 85 2.63 10.83 3.19
CA TYR A 85 2.13 11.48 1.98
C TYR A 85 2.56 12.95 1.95
N GLN A 86 3.21 13.36 0.87
CA GLN A 86 3.69 14.73 0.73
C GLN A 86 3.40 15.30 -0.67
N GLU A 87 3.24 16.61 -0.72
CA GLU A 87 3.15 17.41 -1.94
C GLU A 87 4.28 18.43 -1.93
N ASN A 88 5.37 18.13 -2.62
CA ASN A 88 6.58 18.95 -2.60
C ASN A 88 7.05 19.28 -4.01
N TRP A 89 7.50 20.53 -4.18
CA TRP A 89 8.20 20.97 -5.38
C TRP A 89 9.67 20.55 -5.31
N VAL A 90 10.04 19.57 -6.14
CA VAL A 90 11.39 19.01 -6.19
C VAL A 90 12.12 19.55 -7.42
N ASP A 91 13.34 20.04 -7.24
CA ASP A 91 14.22 20.43 -8.35
C ASP A 91 14.69 19.17 -9.07
N THR A 92 14.27 18.97 -10.32
CA THR A 92 14.67 17.80 -11.12
C THR A 92 15.82 18.13 -12.06
N LYS A 93 15.89 19.39 -12.52
CA LYS A 93 16.96 19.93 -13.39
C LYS A 93 17.19 21.40 -13.04
N VAL A 94 18.30 21.96 -13.51
CA VAL A 94 18.61 23.39 -13.34
C VAL A 94 17.47 24.23 -13.90
N GLY A 95 16.81 24.99 -13.02
CA GLY A 95 15.69 25.86 -13.36
C GLY A 95 14.34 25.16 -13.58
N VAL A 96 14.24 23.84 -13.36
CA VAL A 96 12.99 23.07 -13.52
C VAL A 96 12.60 22.44 -12.19
N ARG A 97 11.42 22.84 -11.70
CA ARG A 97 10.76 22.27 -10.54
C ARG A 97 9.55 21.47 -10.97
N GLU A 98 9.43 20.26 -10.44
CA GLU A 98 8.27 19.41 -10.63
C GLU A 98 7.53 19.27 -9.30
N LEU A 99 6.21 19.46 -9.31
CA LEU A 99 5.38 19.13 -8.16
C LEU A 99 5.27 17.62 -8.08
N LYS A 100 5.88 17.03 -7.06
CA LYS A 100 5.71 15.61 -6.74
C LYS A 100 4.66 15.48 -5.65
N LYS A 101 3.58 14.80 -6.00
CA LYS A 101 2.47 14.45 -5.13
C LYS A 101 2.42 12.94 -4.99
N GLY A 102 2.52 12.43 -3.77
CA GLY A 102 2.54 10.99 -3.54
C GLY A 102 3.08 10.58 -2.18
N LEU A 103 3.19 9.27 -2.00
CA LEU A 103 3.89 8.65 -0.88
C LEU A 103 5.38 8.91 -1.03
N MET A 104 5.92 9.66 -0.09
CA MET A 104 7.34 9.87 0.09
C MET A 104 7.85 8.80 1.06
N ILE A 105 8.88 8.08 0.63
CA ILE A 105 9.58 7.09 1.46
C ILE A 105 11.04 7.49 1.55
N ASP A 106 11.46 7.78 2.78
CA ASP A 106 12.86 8.02 3.12
C ASP A 106 13.46 6.77 3.78
N TRP A 107 14.64 6.41 3.28
CA TRP A 107 15.38 5.19 3.61
C TRP A 107 16.65 5.49 4.43
N SER A 108 16.77 6.73 4.92
CA SER A 108 17.90 7.23 5.69
C SER A 108 18.12 6.49 7.00
#